data_AF-A0A4Z2C5A8-F1
#
_entry.id   AF-A0A4Z2C5A8-F1
#
_cell.length_a   1.000
_cell.length_b   1.000
_cell.length_c   1.000
_cell.angle_alpha   90.00
_cell.angle_beta   90.00
_cell.angle_gamma   90.00
#
_symmetry.space_group_name_H-M   'P 1'
#
loop_
_entity.id
_entity.type
_entity.pdbx_description
1 polymer ?
#
loop_
_entity_poly.entity_id
_entity_poly.type
_entity_poly.pdbx_seq_one_letter_code
_entity_poly.pdbx_strand_id
1 'polypeptide(L)'
;MAAAESDRDSPSTLSAEFLNFSAKDTSARWQLAADLQQVVYAHLAVYVPRIFCLGPSASSSSREEQREDLACQLLLLAPLEWLLLGEEPASGLALLQEKNQPSPLCGHVFKVGEPTYSCR
;
A
#
# COMPACT_ATOMS: atom_id res chain seq x y z
N MET A 1 37.31 -14.99 -1.45
CA MET A 1 35.92 -14.62 -1.15
C MET A 1 35.68 -13.25 -1.75
N ALA A 2 34.86 -13.17 -2.80
CA ALA A 2 34.60 -11.93 -3.53
C ALA A 2 33.69 -11.02 -2.70
N ALA A 3 34.10 -9.76 -2.51
CA ALA A 3 33.29 -8.73 -1.90
C ALA A 3 32.14 -8.40 -2.86
N ALA A 4 30.90 -8.63 -2.41
CA ALA A 4 29.73 -8.10 -3.10
C ALA A 4 29.67 -6.61 -2.80
N GLU A 5 29.93 -5.79 -3.81
CA GLU A 5 29.71 -4.35 -3.80
C GLU A 5 28.24 -4.09 -3.46
N SER A 6 28.01 -3.57 -2.25
CA SER A 6 26.71 -3.07 -1.84
C SER A 6 26.52 -1.73 -2.51
N ASP A 7 25.89 -1.75 -3.69
CA ASP A 7 25.35 -0.59 -4.40
C ASP A 7 24.23 0.01 -3.54
N ARG A 8 24.60 0.68 -2.44
CA ARG A 8 23.67 1.38 -1.56
C ARG A 8 23.31 2.67 -2.27
N ASP A 9 22.19 2.63 -2.98
CA ASP A 9 21.47 3.82 -3.40
C ASP A 9 21.47 4.86 -2.26
N SER A 10 22.06 6.03 -2.53
CA SER A 10 22.18 7.09 -1.54
C SER A 10 20.79 7.58 -1.13
N PRO A 11 20.55 8.03 0.13
CA PRO A 11 19.22 8.53 0.56
C PRO A 11 18.66 9.65 -0.34
N SER A 12 19.53 10.34 -1.06
CA SER A 12 19.24 11.36 -2.06
C SER A 12 18.53 10.84 -3.33
N THR A 13 18.77 9.60 -3.76
CA THR A 13 18.15 9.04 -4.99
C THR A 13 16.68 8.75 -4.76
N LEU A 14 16.34 8.14 -3.61
CA LEU A 14 14.94 7.94 -3.20
C LEU A 14 14.18 9.26 -3.10
N SER A 15 14.81 10.30 -2.54
CA SER A 15 14.20 11.63 -2.44
C SER A 15 13.86 12.26 -3.79
N ALA A 16 14.65 11.99 -4.83
CA ALA A 16 14.39 12.49 -6.18
C ALA A 16 13.32 11.67 -6.91
N GLU A 17 13.28 10.35 -6.67
CA GLU A 17 12.20 9.49 -7.17
C GLU A 17 10.85 9.91 -6.60
N PHE A 18 10.77 10.28 -5.31
CA PHE A 18 9.54 10.80 -4.69
C PHE A 18 8.95 12.02 -5.41
N LEU A 19 9.80 12.95 -5.86
CA LEU A 19 9.34 14.18 -6.50
C LEU A 19 8.79 13.96 -7.91
N ASN A 20 9.20 12.87 -8.56
CA ASN A 20 8.81 12.56 -9.93
C ASN A 20 7.81 11.40 -10.01
N PHE A 21 7.45 10.79 -8.88
CA PHE A 21 6.55 9.66 -8.84
C PHE A 21 5.09 10.10 -8.90
N SER A 22 4.31 9.45 -9.77
CA SER A 22 2.87 9.63 -9.88
C SER A 22 2.17 8.30 -9.66
N ALA A 23 1.44 8.20 -8.55
CA ALA A 23 0.66 7.01 -8.23
C ALA A 23 -0.43 6.74 -9.27
N LYS A 24 -1.07 7.81 -9.76
CA LYS A 24 -2.10 7.75 -10.80
C LYS A 24 -1.55 7.20 -12.11
N ASP A 25 -0.41 7.71 -12.57
CA ASP A 25 0.18 7.25 -13.84
C ASP A 25 0.71 5.81 -13.73
N THR A 26 1.24 5.45 -12.56
CA THR A 26 1.67 4.08 -12.26
C THR A 26 0.49 3.11 -12.33
N SER A 27 -0.64 3.45 -11.70
CA SER A 27 -1.87 2.69 -11.79
C SER A 27 -2.39 2.57 -13.23
N ALA A 28 -2.42 3.67 -13.98
CA ALA A 28 -2.86 3.66 -15.38
C ALA A 28 -1.99 2.73 -16.25
N ARG A 29 -0.67 2.69 -16.02
CA ARG A 29 0.23 1.75 -16.69
C ARG A 29 -0.06 0.30 -16.33
N TRP A 30 -0.39 0.02 -15.07
CA TRP A 30 -0.78 -1.33 -14.63
C TRP A 30 -2.09 -1.79 -15.28
N GLN A 31 -3.08 -0.90 -15.39
CA GLN A 31 -4.36 -1.19 -16.04
C GLN A 31 -4.20 -1.52 -17.54
N LEU A 32 -3.21 -0.93 -18.21
CA LEU A 32 -2.91 -1.18 -19.62
C LEU A 32 -2.00 -2.40 -19.84
N ALA A 33 -1.42 -2.97 -18.79
CA ALA A 33 -0.52 -4.11 -18.90
C ALA A 33 -1.29 -5.39 -19.25
N ALA A 34 -0.70 -6.23 -20.11
CA ALA A 34 -1.27 -7.54 -20.46
C ALA A 34 -1.25 -8.52 -19.27
N ASP A 35 -0.26 -8.38 -18.38
CA ASP A 35 -0.11 -9.14 -17.16
C ASP A 35 0.03 -8.20 -15.96
N LEU A 36 -1.10 -7.97 -15.28
CA LEU A 36 -1.17 -7.12 -14.08
C LEU A 36 -0.28 -7.67 -12.94
N GLN A 37 -0.28 -8.99 -12.77
CA GLN A 37 0.43 -9.63 -11.67
C GLN A 37 1.94 -9.39 -11.82
N GLN A 38 2.47 -9.58 -13.03
CA GLN A 38 3.89 -9.38 -13.30
C GLN A 38 4.33 -7.93 -13.03
N VAL A 39 3.57 -6.93 -13.51
CA VAL A 39 3.96 -5.51 -13.35
C VAL A 39 3.86 -5.04 -11.90
N VAL A 40 2.88 -5.52 -11.15
CA VAL A 40 2.75 -5.23 -9.72
C VAL A 40 3.89 -5.86 -8.93
N TYR A 41 4.20 -7.15 -9.15
CA TYR A 41 5.31 -7.79 -8.45
C TYR A 41 6.66 -7.18 -8.81
N ALA A 42 6.88 -6.80 -10.07
CA ALA A 42 8.09 -6.10 -10.47
C ALA A 42 8.25 -4.76 -9.73
N HIS A 43 7.16 -4.00 -9.58
CA HIS A 43 7.15 -2.77 -8.80
C HIS A 43 7.46 -3.00 -7.32
N LEU A 44 6.80 -3.98 -6.70
CA LEU A 44 7.04 -4.34 -5.30
C LEU A 44 8.48 -4.79 -5.07
N ALA A 45 9.04 -5.61 -5.97
CA ALA A 45 10.42 -6.08 -5.87
C ALA A 45 11.45 -4.95 -5.93
N VAL A 46 11.13 -3.83 -6.59
CA VAL A 46 11.98 -2.64 -6.61
C VAL A 46 11.85 -1.83 -5.31
N TYR A 47 10.62 -1.52 -4.90
CA TYR A 47 10.40 -0.52 -3.83
C TYR A 47 10.38 -1.10 -2.42
N VAL A 48 9.91 -2.32 -2.19
CA VAL A 48 9.89 -2.95 -0.86
C VAL A 48 11.29 -2.98 -0.23
N PRO A 49 12.35 -3.48 -0.89
CA PRO A 49 13.68 -3.47 -0.28
C PRO A 49 14.24 -2.05 -0.11
N ARG A 50 13.92 -1.13 -1.02
CA ARG A 50 14.35 0.28 -0.92
C ARG A 50 13.74 1.00 0.28
N ILE A 51 12.53 0.62 0.66
CA ILE A 51 11.80 1.23 1.78
C ILE A 51 12.18 0.56 3.10
N PHE A 52 12.21 -0.77 3.15
CA PHE A 52 12.30 -1.52 4.41
C PHE A 52 13.65 -2.21 4.68
N CYS A 53 14.66 -2.13 3.81
CA CYS A 53 15.96 -2.79 4.05
C CYS A 53 16.91 -2.02 4.98
N LEU A 54 16.42 -1.11 5.82
CA LEU A 54 17.19 -0.65 6.97
C LEU A 54 17.19 -1.79 8.00
N GLY A 55 18.25 -2.61 7.98
CA GLY A 55 18.45 -3.64 9.01
C GLY A 55 18.51 -3.03 10.42
N PRO A 56 18.63 -3.84 11.50
CA PRO A 56 18.60 -3.40 12.91
C PRO A 56 19.81 -2.54 13.35
N SER A 57 20.38 -1.75 12.44
CA SER A 57 21.27 -0.62 12.69
C SER A 57 20.68 0.23 13.82
N ALA A 58 21.37 0.17 14.95
CA ALA A 58 21.05 0.80 16.23
C ALA A 58 20.35 2.16 16.08
N SER A 59 19.20 2.26 16.76
CA SER A 59 18.25 3.37 16.83
C SER A 59 17.47 3.66 15.55
N SER A 60 16.32 3.00 15.38
CA SER A 60 15.24 3.57 14.57
C SER A 60 14.88 4.91 15.17
N SER A 61 15.36 5.97 14.55
CA SER A 61 14.88 7.31 14.92
C SER A 61 13.42 7.40 14.51
N SER A 62 12.58 8.09 15.28
CA SER A 62 11.17 8.34 14.90
C SER A 62 11.05 8.95 13.50
N ARG A 63 12.11 9.64 13.04
CA ARG A 63 12.22 10.22 11.70
C ARG A 63 12.38 9.19 10.59
N GLU A 64 13.08 8.08 10.83
CA GLU A 64 13.23 7.01 9.85
C GLU A 64 11.93 6.22 9.71
N GLU A 65 11.28 5.86 10.82
CA GLU A 65 9.97 5.21 10.82
C GLU A 65 8.95 6.04 10.04
N GLN A 66 8.87 7.34 10.32
CA GLN A 66 7.97 8.26 9.63
C GLN A 66 8.30 8.42 8.14
N ARG A 67 9.58 8.28 7.75
CA ARG A 67 10.00 8.28 6.35
C ARG A 67 9.60 6.99 5.65
N GLU A 68 9.76 5.84 6.31
CA GLU A 68 9.33 4.53 5.79
C GLU A 68 7.82 4.51 5.59
N ASP A 69 7.04 4.95 6.58
CA ASP A 69 5.59 5.04 6.49
C ASP A 69 5.14 5.91 5.31
N LEU A 70 5.73 7.10 5.18
CA LEU A 70 5.42 8.00 4.06
C LEU A 70 5.81 7.36 2.72
N ALA A 71 6.96 6.68 2.67
CA ALA A 71 7.42 5.98 1.48
C ALA A 71 6.46 4.86 1.06
N CYS A 72 6.01 4.06 2.02
CA CYS A 72 5.02 3.01 1.81
C CYS A 72 3.72 3.59 1.28
N GLN A 73 3.22 4.65 1.92
CA GLN A 73 1.96 5.26 1.53
C GLN A 73 2.03 5.78 0.09
N LEU A 74 3.10 6.48 -0.28
CA LEU A 74 3.20 7.13 -1.58
C LEU A 74 3.57 6.17 -2.72
N LEU A 75 4.52 5.24 -2.49
CA LEU A 75 5.09 4.41 -3.55
C LEU A 75 4.44 3.04 -3.67
N LEU A 76 3.86 2.50 -2.59
CA LEU A 76 3.26 1.17 -2.58
C LEU A 76 1.73 1.26 -2.55
N LEU A 77 1.18 1.95 -1.55
CA LEU A 77 -0.26 1.95 -1.30
C LEU A 77 -1.03 2.84 -2.28
N ALA A 78 -0.60 4.08 -2.49
CA ALA A 78 -1.33 5.00 -3.37
C ALA A 78 -1.56 4.44 -4.79
N PRO A 79 -0.57 3.85 -5.49
CA PRO A 79 -0.82 3.22 -6.80
C PRO A 79 -1.87 2.10 -6.76
N LEU A 80 -1.88 1.31 -5.68
CA LEU A 80 -2.86 0.25 -5.47
C LEU A 80 -4.26 0.82 -5.20
N GLU A 81 -4.37 1.88 -4.40
CA GLU A 81 -5.64 2.58 -4.16
C GLU A 81 -6.24 3.09 -5.47
N TRP A 82 -5.44 3.77 -6.30
CA TRP A 82 -5.86 4.20 -7.64
C TRP A 82 -6.28 3.02 -8.52
N LEU A 83 -5.56 1.89 -8.47
CA LEU A 83 -5.89 0.69 -9.25
C LEU A 83 -7.22 0.08 -8.82
N LEU A 84 -7.44 -0.05 -7.52
CA LEU A 84 -8.63 -0.70 -6.95
C LEU A 84 -9.89 0.16 -7.09
N LEU A 85 -9.75 1.48 -6.92
CA LEU A 85 -10.88 2.41 -6.97
C LEU A 85 -11.18 2.86 -8.40
N GLY A 86 -10.17 2.90 -9.28
CA GLY A 86 -10.32 3.37 -10.67
C GLY A 86 -10.54 4.89 -10.80
N GLU A 87 -10.63 5.59 -9.69
CA GLU A 87 -10.80 7.03 -9.58
C GLU A 87 -9.91 7.61 -8.49
N GLU A 88 -10.06 8.91 -8.19
CA GLU A 88 -9.32 9.56 -7.13
C GLU A 88 -9.62 8.91 -5.76
N PRO A 89 -8.61 8.43 -5.02
CA PRO A 89 -8.82 7.61 -3.83
C PRO A 89 -9.74 8.20 -2.75
N ALA A 90 -9.61 9.49 -2.44
CA ALA A 90 -10.45 10.14 -1.43
C ALA A 90 -11.93 10.16 -1.87
N SER A 91 -12.18 10.46 -3.14
CA SER A 91 -13.52 10.44 -3.74
C SER A 91 -14.11 9.02 -3.76
N GLY A 92 -13.34 8.04 -4.24
CA GLY A 92 -13.78 6.63 -4.34
C GLY A 92 -14.05 6.00 -2.97
N LEU A 93 -13.19 6.27 -1.98
CA LEU A 93 -13.40 5.79 -0.61
C LEU A 93 -14.62 6.42 0.05
N ALA A 94 -14.85 7.72 -0.14
CA ALA A 94 -16.05 8.39 0.39
C ALA A 94 -17.33 7.76 -0.18
N LEU A 95 -17.35 7.47 -1.49
CA LEU A 95 -18.48 6.82 -2.13
C LEU A 95 -18.69 5.38 -1.64
N LEU A 96 -17.60 4.62 -1.44
CA LEU A 96 -17.69 3.27 -0.86
C LEU A 96 -18.23 3.31 0.56
N GLN A 97 -17.82 4.28 1.37
CA GLN A 97 -18.33 4.46 2.73
C GLN A 97 -19.81 4.83 2.74
N GLU A 98 -20.26 5.72 1.86
CA GLU A 98 -21.68 6.07 1.73
C GLU A 98 -22.53 4.86 1.34
N LYS A 99 -22.03 4.02 0.44
CA LYS A 99 -22.70 2.79 0.00
C LYS A 99 -22.53 1.62 0.97
N ASN A 100 -21.71 1.77 1.99
CA ASN A 100 -21.51 0.73 3.00
C ASN A 100 -22.73 0.69 3.93
N GLN A 101 -23.75 -0.06 3.51
CA GLN A 101 -24.96 -0.34 4.30
C GLN A 101 -24.89 -1.78 4.82
N PRO A 102 -24.06 -2.05 5.86
CA PRO A 102 -23.99 -3.38 6.42
C PRO A 102 -25.35 -3.76 7.01
N SER A 103 -25.72 -5.03 6.86
CA SER A 103 -26.88 -5.55 7.57
C SER A 103 -26.70 -5.29 9.06
N PRO A 104 -27.74 -4.81 9.78
CA PRO A 104 -27.64 -4.55 11.22
C PRO A 104 -27.32 -5.80 12.05
N LEU A 105 -27.44 -6.99 11.44
CA LEU A 105 -27.15 -8.29 12.05
C LEU A 105 -25.73 -8.78 11.72
N CYS A 106 -25.05 -8.21 10.73
CA CYS A 106 -23.69 -8.60 10.37
C CYS A 106 -22.71 -8.03 11.40
N GLY A 107 -21.95 -8.90 12.08
CA GLY A 107 -21.04 -8.50 13.16
C GLY A 107 -21.75 -8.10 14.46
N HIS A 108 -23.07 -8.27 14.55
CA HIS A 108 -23.83 -8.00 15.77
C HIS A 108 -23.53 -9.09 16.83
N VAL A 109 -23.06 -8.66 18.00
CA VAL A 109 -22.83 -9.55 19.15
C VAL A 109 -24.12 -9.60 19.97
N PHE A 110 -24.90 -10.67 19.76
CA PHE A 110 -26.15 -10.89 20.48
C PHE A 110 -25.91 -11.04 21.99
N LYS A 111 -26.78 -10.43 22.78
CA LYS A 111 -26.77 -10.52 24.26
C LYS A 111 -27.53 -11.75 24.74
N VAL A 112 -27.28 -12.14 25.99
CA VAL A 112 -28.01 -13.23 26.65
C VAL A 112 -29.51 -12.90 26.67
N GLY A 113 -30.32 -13.77 26.06
CA GLY A 113 -31.77 -13.61 25.96
C GLY A 113 -32.29 -13.07 24.63
N GLU A 114 -31.40 -12.66 23.71
CA GLU A 114 -31.82 -12.28 22.35
C GLU A 114 -32.00 -13.51 21.45
N PRO A 115 -33.07 -13.56 20.63
CA PRO A 115 -33.31 -14.67 19.72
C PRO A 115 -32.31 -14.65 18.55
N THR A 116 -31.72 -15.81 18.26
CA THR A 116 -30.86 -16.02 17.09
C THR A 116 -31.52 -17.03 16.16
N TYR A 117 -31.56 -16.72 14.87
CA TYR A 117 -32.12 -17.58 13.83
C TYR A 117 -30.98 -18.11 12.96
N SER A 118 -30.97 -19.42 12.71
CA SER A 118 -30.04 -20.07 11.77
C SER A 118 -30.82 -20.92 10.78
N CYS A 119 -30.34 -21.01 9.54
CA CYS A 119 -30.86 -21.90 8.51
C CYS A 119 -29.80 -22.97 8.22
N ARG A 120 -30.24 -24.21 7.93
CA ARG A 120 -29.37 -25.34 7.58
C ARG A 120 -29.38 -25.59 6.09
#